data_AF-A0A650CHX5-F1
#
_entry.id   AF-A0A650CHX5-F1
#
_cell.length_a   1.000
_cell.length_b   1.000
_cell.length_c   1.000
_cell.angle_alpha   90.00
_cell.angle_beta   90.00
_cell.angle_gamma   90.00
#
_symmetry.space_group_name_H-M   'P 1'
#
loop_
_entity.id
_entity.type
_entity.pdbx_description
1 polymer ?
#
loop_
_entity_poly.entity_id
_entity_poly.type
_entity_poly.pdbx_seq_one_letter_code
_entity_poly.pdbx_strand_id
1 'polypeptide(L)'
;MIIFSKLQKDFSSLSTISIEKKIPLVISPIEIIFFGSALEPIVKKTLFPSTSVSDKTFSISRSQDSYLISFYTPSTASVYAAIKIPSLVPIECLSEYEICDYLKELFHSTNLQQIYEKYKSKILPSFPNSWLGKEIYGYKIVGIIGEGGNSFVLRGVKNGINYAIKIPKIDNANMSATVSSLNLFRELSKEAINLVEITSKSEYLVRIYAVYNDLTNIKEIMRGDPFLYLSSPPAIIMEYMAGGSVLSLLSKGFNYSSNWEEIVAKIGLDIAYALRTLHTAGYVHLDVKPSNFLLPKEVTNPEEICNIKVKLGDLGSAKRIREIPTHLTSEYAPPEQYMAYPSMPVMDVFSLGASLLALTWGRSGFNPDEIVFTNDMNSVYSKYVNYYLKLYSSTSKKFQKYLLSLVYPDYRKRPSIFQVIEGLKRFSC
;
A
#
# COMPACT_ATOMS: atom_id res chain seq x y z
N MET A 1 24.68 31.93 19.09
CA MET A 1 25.22 32.78 20.18
C MET A 1 24.18 33.75 20.77
N ILE A 2 23.37 34.45 19.96
CA ILE A 2 22.31 35.37 20.43
C ILE A 2 21.12 34.63 21.12
N ILE A 3 20.80 33.42 20.68
CA ILE A 3 19.81 32.54 21.36
C ILE A 3 20.35 32.07 22.73
N PHE A 4 21.67 31.87 22.83
CA PHE A 4 22.36 31.36 24.02
C PHE A 4 22.38 32.37 25.17
N SER A 5 22.61 33.66 24.92
CA SER A 5 22.62 34.68 25.97
C SER A 5 21.22 35.06 26.47
N LYS A 6 20.18 34.80 25.67
CA LYS A 6 18.78 35.08 26.01
C LYS A 6 18.19 33.96 26.87
N LEU A 7 18.46 32.70 26.51
CA LEU A 7 18.11 31.53 27.34
C LEU A 7 18.84 31.50 28.68
N GLN A 8 20.06 32.04 28.79
CA GLN A 8 20.76 32.10 30.08
C GLN A 8 20.24 33.22 30.99
N LYS A 9 19.68 34.31 30.42
CA LYS A 9 19.13 35.45 31.17
C LYS A 9 17.68 35.24 31.64
N ASP A 10 16.86 34.55 30.85
CA ASP A 10 15.43 34.39 31.14
C ASP A 10 15.16 33.30 32.20
N PHE A 11 16.10 32.38 32.45
CA PHE A 11 15.92 31.23 33.35
C PHE A 11 16.61 31.35 34.71
N SER A 12 17.39 32.40 34.97
CA SER A 12 17.95 32.69 36.30
C SER A 12 16.91 33.21 37.31
N SER A 13 15.64 33.37 36.92
CA SER A 13 14.58 33.99 37.73
C SER A 13 13.36 33.11 37.99
N LEU A 14 13.30 31.88 37.47
CA LEU A 14 12.13 31.01 37.63
C LEU A 14 12.32 30.03 38.78
N SER A 15 11.95 30.48 39.98
CA SER A 15 11.60 29.61 41.08
C SER A 15 10.37 28.77 40.71
N THR A 16 10.44 27.48 41.06
CA THR A 16 9.37 26.48 41.11
C THR A 16 7.94 27.03 41.08
N ILE A 17 7.16 26.63 40.07
CA ILE A 17 5.69 26.73 40.08
C ILE A 17 5.11 25.39 39.64
N SER A 18 4.61 24.65 40.62
CA SER A 18 3.66 23.54 40.44
C SER A 18 2.23 24.08 40.59
N ILE A 19 1.37 23.88 39.60
CA ILE A 19 -0.08 24.09 39.73
C ILE A 19 -0.81 22.89 39.12
N GLU A 20 -1.45 22.08 39.98
CA GLU A 20 -2.44 21.08 39.61
C GLU A 20 -3.85 21.71 39.57
N LYS A 21 -4.60 21.51 38.48
CA LYS A 21 -6.08 21.37 38.51
C LYS A 21 -6.62 20.68 37.23
N LYS A 22 -7.56 19.75 37.44
CA LYS A 22 -8.03 18.67 36.55
C LYS A 22 -9.16 19.06 35.57
N ILE A 23 -8.99 18.84 34.25
CA ILE A 23 -9.96 18.45 33.19
C ILE A 23 -9.15 17.69 32.08
N PRO A 24 -9.64 16.63 31.39
CA PRO A 24 -8.81 15.50 30.95
C PRO A 24 -8.18 15.69 29.54
N LEU A 25 -7.13 16.50 29.48
CA LEU A 25 -6.01 16.35 28.56
C LEU A 25 -4.82 16.97 29.29
N VAL A 26 -4.17 16.15 30.12
CA VAL A 26 -3.05 16.55 30.98
C VAL A 26 -1.84 16.76 30.08
N ILE A 27 -1.66 17.96 29.54
CA ILE A 27 -0.46 18.34 28.80
C ILE A 27 0.30 19.41 29.57
N SER A 28 1.14 18.99 30.53
CA SER A 28 2.43 19.63 30.86
C SER A 28 3.14 18.94 32.05
N PRO A 29 4.48 19.06 32.21
CA PRO A 29 5.33 20.11 31.62
C PRO A 29 6.45 19.58 30.73
N ILE A 30 6.86 20.42 29.80
CA ILE A 30 8.20 20.37 29.22
C ILE A 30 9.18 20.33 30.39
N GLU A 31 9.95 19.25 30.50
CA GLU A 31 10.90 19.07 31.61
C GLU A 31 12.27 19.50 31.13
N ILE A 32 12.82 20.57 31.73
CA ILE A 32 14.17 21.04 31.43
C ILE A 32 15.10 20.52 32.53
N ILE A 33 16.02 19.64 32.14
CA ILE A 33 17.02 19.07 33.02
C ILE A 33 18.32 19.86 32.79
N PHE A 34 18.72 20.64 33.79
CA PHE A 34 19.99 21.36 33.79
C PHE A 34 21.07 20.53 34.49
N PHE A 35 22.24 20.44 33.87
CA PHE A 35 23.42 19.85 34.50
C PHE A 35 24.27 20.99 35.05
N GLY A 36 24.33 21.12 36.38
CA GLY A 36 25.08 22.17 37.06
C GLY A 36 26.58 22.11 36.73
N SER A 37 27.25 23.27 36.73
CA SER A 37 28.69 23.38 36.54
C SER A 37 29.44 22.39 37.44
N ALA A 38 30.25 21.53 36.80
CA ALA A 38 31.14 20.55 37.42
C ALA A 38 30.53 19.66 38.50
N LEU A 39 29.72 18.66 38.12
CA LEU A 39 29.43 17.49 38.96
C LEU A 39 29.37 16.21 38.09
N GLU A 40 29.97 15.14 38.60
CA GLU A 40 30.20 13.86 37.93
C GLU A 40 28.89 13.15 37.45
N PRO A 41 28.95 12.36 36.37
CA PRO A 41 27.76 11.80 35.74
C PRO A 41 27.21 10.59 36.50
N ILE A 42 25.91 10.63 36.82
CA ILE A 42 25.15 9.46 37.27
C ILE A 42 24.51 8.78 36.04
N VAL A 43 25.13 7.66 35.63
CA VAL A 43 24.69 6.64 34.65
C VAL A 43 24.89 6.97 33.16
N LYS A 44 25.79 6.19 32.52
CA LYS A 44 25.96 6.07 31.06
C LYS A 44 25.10 4.94 30.51
N LYS A 45 24.30 5.21 29.48
CA LYS A 45 23.87 4.19 28.52
C LYS A 45 23.87 4.78 27.11
N THR A 46 24.88 4.42 26.32
CA THR A 46 25.05 4.80 24.92
C THR A 46 24.16 3.90 24.06
N LEU A 47 23.30 4.49 23.22
CA LEU A 47 22.57 3.76 22.19
C LEU A 47 22.98 4.28 20.80
N PHE A 48 23.91 3.52 20.20
CA PHE A 48 24.28 3.37 18.78
C PHE A 48 25.25 4.36 18.09
N PRO A 49 25.97 3.91 17.03
CA PRO A 49 27.34 4.30 16.73
C PRO A 49 27.43 5.36 15.61
N SER A 50 28.41 6.24 15.78
CA SER A 50 29.21 6.94 14.77
C SER A 50 28.67 7.05 13.33
N THR A 51 28.25 8.26 12.95
CA THR A 51 28.69 8.87 11.69
C THR A 51 28.98 10.36 11.91
N SER A 52 30.27 10.68 11.77
CA SER A 52 30.90 11.99 11.49
C SER A 52 30.44 13.21 12.31
N VAL A 53 31.35 13.59 13.20
CA VAL A 53 31.47 14.87 13.89
C VAL A 53 31.68 16.00 12.87
N SER A 54 30.70 16.90 12.75
CA SER A 54 30.91 18.32 12.43
C SER A 54 29.62 19.09 12.75
N ASP A 55 29.71 19.98 13.75
CA ASP A 55 28.75 21.05 14.10
C ASP A 55 27.37 20.70 14.68
N LYS A 56 27.21 19.57 15.39
CA LYS A 56 25.94 19.25 16.07
C LYS A 56 25.92 19.78 17.51
N THR A 57 25.11 20.81 17.76
CA THR A 57 24.90 21.41 19.10
C THR A 57 23.84 20.69 19.94
N PHE A 58 23.13 19.70 19.36
CA PHE A 58 22.16 18.87 20.08
C PHE A 58 21.98 17.47 19.47
N SER A 59 21.39 16.55 20.23
CA SER A 59 20.95 15.22 19.80
C SER A 59 19.50 14.97 20.24
N ILE A 60 18.74 14.22 19.46
CA ILE A 60 17.36 13.84 19.79
C ILE A 60 17.31 12.34 20.03
N SER A 61 16.64 11.94 21.11
CA SER A 61 16.33 10.54 21.42
C SER A 61 14.85 10.40 21.74
N ARG A 62 14.23 9.28 21.37
CA ARG A 62 12.79 9.04 21.54
C ARG A 62 12.58 7.95 22.60
N SER A 63 11.65 8.20 23.51
CA SER A 63 11.03 7.22 24.39
C SER A 63 9.59 6.96 23.93
N GLN A 64 8.90 6.00 24.56
CA GLN A 64 7.53 5.61 24.20
C GLN A 64 6.57 6.81 24.15
N ASP A 65 6.72 7.75 25.09
CA ASP A 65 5.80 8.88 25.26
C ASP A 65 6.48 10.27 25.17
N SER A 66 7.79 10.33 24.88
CA SER A 66 8.53 11.60 24.88
C SER A 66 9.75 11.66 23.97
N TYR A 67 10.11 12.84 23.51
CA TYR A 67 11.43 13.15 22.97
C TYR A 67 12.32 13.72 24.07
N LEU A 68 13.59 13.34 24.07
CA LEU A 68 14.65 13.93 24.87
C LEU A 68 15.67 14.57 23.93
N ILE A 69 15.78 15.89 24.01
CA ILE A 69 16.70 16.70 23.19
C ILE A 69 17.84 17.14 24.08
N SER A 70 19.03 16.61 23.86
CA SER A 70 20.24 16.90 24.65
C SER A 70 21.12 17.90 23.93
N PHE A 71 21.56 18.98 24.59
CA PHE A 71 22.41 20.00 24.00
C PHE A 71 23.85 19.88 24.51
N TYR A 72 24.82 20.06 23.61
CA TYR A 72 26.23 19.85 23.89
C TYR A 72 27.03 21.14 23.85
N THR A 73 28.03 21.23 24.73
CA THR A 73 29.06 22.26 24.65
C THR A 73 29.99 21.95 23.45
N PRO A 74 30.29 22.95 22.60
CA PRO A 74 31.20 22.76 21.45
C PRO A 74 32.60 22.30 21.85
N SER A 75 33.03 22.59 23.08
CA SER A 75 34.40 22.34 23.56
C SER A 75 34.58 21.03 24.33
N THR A 76 33.54 20.46 24.96
CA THR A 76 33.71 19.31 25.86
C THR A 76 32.78 18.12 25.57
N ALA A 77 31.92 18.23 24.54
CA ALA A 77 30.91 17.21 24.20
C ALA A 77 30.06 16.77 25.41
N SER A 78 29.93 17.64 26.41
CA SER A 78 29.17 17.38 27.63
C SER A 78 27.76 17.91 27.45
N VAL A 79 26.76 17.14 27.87
CA VAL A 79 25.36 17.58 27.87
C VAL A 79 25.19 18.64 28.95
N TYR A 80 24.80 19.86 28.59
CA TYR A 80 24.56 20.94 29.56
C TYR A 80 23.08 21.14 29.87
N ALA A 81 22.20 20.74 28.94
CA ALA A 81 20.76 20.78 29.12
C ALA A 81 20.10 19.63 28.36
N ALA A 82 19.00 19.12 28.87
CA ALA A 82 18.11 18.24 28.13
C ALA A 82 16.65 18.70 28.27
N ILE A 83 15.90 18.65 27.18
CA ILE A 83 14.48 18.98 27.16
C ILE A 83 13.71 17.69 26.90
N LYS A 84 12.80 17.34 27.82
CA LYS A 84 11.82 16.29 27.59
C LYS A 84 10.51 16.91 27.10
N ILE A 85 10.05 16.52 25.91
CA ILE A 85 8.76 16.96 25.37
C ILE A 85 7.86 15.77 25.05
N PRO A 86 6.53 15.89 25.14
CA PRO A 86 5.61 14.81 24.76
C PRO A 86 5.81 14.36 23.31
N SER A 87 5.66 13.07 23.02
CA SER A 87 5.78 12.52 21.67
C SER A 87 4.63 12.90 20.71
N LEU A 88 3.77 13.84 21.11
CA LEU A 88 2.67 14.41 20.34
C LEU A 88 3.14 15.01 19.01
N VAL A 89 4.35 15.57 18.99
CA VAL A 89 4.97 16.14 17.80
C VAL A 89 6.27 15.39 17.49
N PRO A 90 6.29 14.65 16.40
CA PRO A 90 7.41 13.80 16.04
C PRO A 90 8.47 14.54 15.21
N ILE A 91 9.43 15.05 15.97
CA ILE A 91 10.45 16.03 15.60
C ILE A 91 11.38 15.50 14.49
N GLU A 92 11.49 14.18 14.31
CA GLU A 92 12.41 13.56 13.34
C GLU A 92 12.01 13.80 11.87
N CYS A 93 10.80 14.33 11.62
CA CYS A 93 10.37 14.75 10.28
C CYS A 93 10.61 16.25 9.99
N LEU A 94 11.14 17.00 10.96
CA LEU A 94 11.48 18.41 10.80
C LEU A 94 12.95 18.56 10.37
N SER A 95 13.24 19.52 9.50
CA SER A 95 14.62 19.97 9.27
C SER A 95 15.20 20.59 10.54
N GLU A 96 16.53 20.66 10.66
CA GLU A 96 17.19 21.25 11.82
C GLU A 96 16.70 22.67 12.15
N TYR A 97 16.37 23.46 11.11
CA TYR A 97 15.83 24.82 11.27
C TYR A 97 14.40 24.82 11.83
N GLU A 98 13.56 23.90 11.36
CA GLU A 98 12.18 23.77 11.83
C GLU A 98 12.10 23.21 13.24
N ILE A 99 13.02 22.32 13.62
CA ILE A 99 13.18 21.87 15.02
C ILE A 99 13.49 23.07 15.91
N CYS A 100 14.42 23.94 15.49
CA CYS A 100 14.77 25.13 16.25
C CYS A 100 13.59 26.09 16.40
N ASP A 101 12.81 26.31 15.35
CA ASP A 101 11.63 27.18 15.40
C ASP A 101 10.50 26.56 16.22
N TYR A 102 10.25 25.26 16.07
CA TYR A 102 9.28 24.52 16.88
C TYR A 102 9.61 24.64 18.37
N LEU A 103 10.88 24.44 18.76
CA LEU A 103 11.31 24.58 20.15
C LEU A 103 11.15 26.02 20.65
N LYS A 104 11.55 27.05 19.88
CA LYS A 104 11.34 28.45 20.25
C LYS A 104 9.87 28.74 20.54
N GLU A 105 8.97 28.29 19.67
CA GLU A 105 7.54 28.52 19.84
C GLU A 105 6.99 27.76 21.05
N LEU A 106 7.42 26.51 21.24
CA LEU A 106 7.07 25.69 22.40
C LEU A 106 7.46 26.35 23.73
N PHE A 107 8.60 27.05 23.77
CA PHE A 107 9.10 27.76 24.95
C PHE A 107 8.44 29.11 25.22
N HIS A 108 7.88 29.75 24.19
CA HIS A 108 7.33 31.10 24.30
C HIS A 108 5.80 31.17 24.28
N SER A 109 5.11 30.07 23.95
CA SER A 109 3.66 30.04 23.82
C SER A 109 2.97 29.44 25.03
N THR A 110 1.82 30.00 25.39
CA THR A 110 0.89 29.43 26.38
C THR A 110 -0.19 28.54 25.75
N ASN A 111 -0.24 28.46 24.41
CA ASN A 111 -1.26 27.71 23.67
C ASN A 111 -0.61 26.58 22.84
N LEU A 112 -0.41 25.43 23.50
CA LEU A 112 0.17 24.24 22.90
C LEU A 112 -0.69 23.66 21.76
N GLN A 113 -2.01 23.83 21.81
CA GLN A 113 -2.92 23.37 20.76
C GLN A 113 -2.69 24.14 19.45
N GLN A 114 -2.44 25.45 19.55
CA GLN A 114 -2.15 26.29 18.39
C GLN A 114 -0.80 25.93 17.76
N ILE A 115 0.22 25.66 18.57
CA ILE A 115 1.52 25.16 18.07
C ILE A 115 1.34 23.80 17.41
N TYR A 116 0.61 22.89 18.06
CA TYR A 116 0.32 21.58 17.50
C TYR A 116 -0.37 21.74 16.14
N GLU A 117 -1.48 22.46 16.01
CA GLU A 117 -2.17 22.62 14.72
C GLU A 117 -1.31 23.33 13.65
N LYS A 118 -0.48 24.30 14.06
CA LYS A 118 0.45 25.01 13.16
C LYS A 118 1.52 24.09 12.56
N TYR A 119 2.06 23.19 13.38
CA TYR A 119 3.14 22.29 12.97
C TYR A 119 2.63 20.94 12.47
N LYS A 120 1.45 20.49 12.90
CA LYS A 120 0.78 19.25 12.45
C LYS A 120 0.66 19.20 10.93
N SER A 121 0.23 20.28 10.28
CA SER A 121 0.12 20.33 8.81
C SER A 121 1.47 20.29 8.07
N LYS A 122 2.57 20.70 8.72
CA LYS A 122 3.94 20.63 8.20
C LYS A 122 4.64 19.30 8.52
N ILE A 123 4.12 18.56 9.49
CA ILE A 123 4.72 17.35 10.06
C ILE A 123 4.01 16.08 9.63
N LEU A 124 2.74 16.18 9.23
CA LEU A 124 2.05 15.03 8.66
C LEU A 124 2.79 14.63 7.37
N PRO A 125 3.33 13.39 7.31
CA PRO A 125 3.99 12.94 6.10
C PRO A 125 3.00 13.00 4.94
N SER A 126 3.39 13.69 3.87
CA SER A 126 2.69 13.61 2.58
C SER A 126 2.96 12.23 2.00
N PHE A 127 2.09 11.28 2.27
CA PHE A 127 2.18 9.97 1.63
C PHE A 127 1.69 10.05 0.18
N PRO A 128 2.34 9.34 -0.76
CA PRO A 128 3.47 8.43 -0.55
C PRO A 128 4.86 9.10 -0.54
N ASN A 129 4.97 10.38 -0.89
CA ASN A 129 6.24 11.09 -1.10
C ASN A 129 7.19 11.03 0.10
N SER A 130 6.66 11.01 1.33
CA SER A 130 7.48 10.95 2.54
C SER A 130 8.30 9.67 2.71
N TRP A 131 8.02 8.60 1.95
CA TRP A 131 8.87 7.41 1.92
C TRP A 131 10.04 7.51 0.95
N LEU A 132 10.04 8.44 -0.02
CA LEU A 132 11.12 8.54 -1.00
C LEU A 132 12.46 8.81 -0.32
N GLY A 133 13.49 8.06 -0.73
CA GLY A 133 14.83 8.13 -0.15
C GLY A 133 14.98 7.43 1.20
N LYS A 134 13.88 7.03 1.87
CA LYS A 134 13.92 6.29 3.13
C LYS A 134 14.16 4.80 2.92
N GLU A 135 14.58 4.13 3.97
CA GLU A 135 14.67 2.69 4.02
C GLU A 135 13.51 2.11 4.82
N ILE A 136 12.81 1.11 4.26
CA ILE A 136 11.73 0.39 4.91
C ILE A 136 12.07 -1.10 4.85
N TYR A 137 12.17 -1.78 6.00
CA TYR A 137 12.51 -3.21 6.09
C TYR A 137 13.78 -3.64 5.31
N GLY A 138 14.77 -2.75 5.21
CA GLY A 138 15.99 -2.99 4.44
C GLY A 138 15.88 -2.71 2.93
N TYR A 139 14.79 -2.09 2.48
CA TYR A 139 14.58 -1.68 1.09
C TYR A 139 14.63 -0.15 0.97
N LYS A 140 15.58 0.37 0.20
CA LYS A 140 15.65 1.81 -0.09
C LYS A 140 14.58 2.18 -1.10
N ILE A 141 13.68 3.08 -0.74
CA ILE A 141 12.60 3.55 -1.61
C ILE A 141 13.18 4.57 -2.60
N VAL A 142 13.05 4.27 -3.89
CA VAL A 142 13.63 5.09 -4.98
C VAL A 142 12.59 5.66 -5.93
N GLY A 143 11.32 5.27 -5.80
CA GLY A 143 10.26 5.77 -6.65
C GLY A 143 8.87 5.35 -6.20
N ILE A 144 7.86 6.03 -6.74
CA ILE A 144 6.45 5.66 -6.61
C ILE A 144 6.05 4.99 -7.92
N ILE A 145 5.50 3.77 -7.84
CA ILE A 145 5.05 3.00 -9.01
C ILE A 145 3.60 3.35 -9.33
N GLY A 146 2.76 3.45 -8.29
CA GLY A 146 1.36 3.76 -8.46
C GLY A 146 0.64 3.96 -7.15
N GLU A 147 -0.53 4.56 -7.26
CA GLU A 147 -1.45 4.81 -6.17
C GLU A 147 -2.81 4.23 -6.54
N GLY A 148 -3.20 3.14 -5.87
CA GLY A 148 -4.52 2.52 -6.04
C GLY A 148 -5.55 3.12 -5.08
N GLY A 149 -6.79 2.60 -5.12
CA GLY A 149 -7.85 3.04 -4.20
C GLY A 149 -7.48 2.87 -2.72
N ASN A 150 -6.85 1.74 -2.38
CA ASN A 150 -6.61 1.33 -0.98
C ASN A 150 -5.12 1.18 -0.61
N SER A 151 -4.19 1.46 -1.52
CA SER A 151 -2.76 1.23 -1.27
C SER A 151 -1.85 2.11 -2.12
N PHE A 152 -0.68 2.40 -1.59
CA PHE A 152 0.47 2.88 -2.34
C PHE A 152 1.34 1.71 -2.81
N VAL A 153 1.91 1.81 -4.00
CA VAL A 153 2.89 0.85 -4.52
C VAL A 153 4.18 1.61 -4.82
N LEU A 154 5.25 1.27 -4.10
CA LEU A 154 6.54 1.93 -4.15
C LEU A 154 7.58 1.03 -4.79
N ARG A 155 8.58 1.63 -5.45
CA ARG A 155 9.77 0.94 -5.95
C ARG A 155 10.84 0.98 -4.86
N GLY A 156 11.17 -0.19 -4.33
CA GLY A 156 12.27 -0.39 -3.39
C GLY A 156 13.48 -1.04 -4.06
N VAL A 157 14.68 -0.75 -3.59
CA VAL A 157 15.92 -1.41 -4.01
C VAL A 157 16.60 -2.04 -2.81
N LYS A 158 17.01 -3.30 -2.94
CA LYS A 158 17.80 -4.02 -1.95
C LYS A 158 18.86 -4.86 -2.66
N ASN A 159 20.13 -4.70 -2.29
CA ASN A 159 21.27 -5.38 -2.92
C ASN A 159 21.30 -5.22 -4.45
N GLY A 160 20.93 -4.03 -4.97
CA GLY A 160 20.88 -3.75 -6.41
C GLY A 160 19.66 -4.31 -7.15
N ILE A 161 18.78 -5.06 -6.47
CA ILE A 161 17.58 -5.66 -7.06
C ILE A 161 16.36 -4.79 -6.75
N ASN A 162 15.48 -4.61 -7.76
CA ASN A 162 14.25 -3.85 -7.63
C ASN A 162 13.11 -4.71 -7.10
N TYR A 163 12.29 -4.12 -6.23
CA TYR A 163 11.11 -4.71 -5.62
C TYR A 163 9.92 -3.74 -5.71
N ALA A 164 8.72 -4.29 -5.79
CA ALA A 164 7.49 -3.54 -5.57
C ALA A 164 7.06 -3.69 -4.09
N ILE A 165 6.75 -2.58 -3.43
CA ILE A 165 6.38 -2.54 -2.02
C ILE A 165 4.99 -1.94 -1.91
N LYS A 166 4.00 -2.77 -1.58
CA LYS A 166 2.60 -2.35 -1.44
C LYS A 166 2.29 -2.05 0.01
N ILE A 167 1.86 -0.83 0.30
CA ILE A 167 1.53 -0.32 1.64
C ILE A 167 0.06 0.12 1.65
N PRO A 168 -0.79 -0.33 2.58
CA PRO A 168 -2.20 0.07 2.63
C PRO A 168 -2.31 1.55 2.98
N LYS A 169 -3.23 2.26 2.35
CA LYS A 169 -3.55 3.63 2.72
C LYS A 169 -4.23 3.68 4.09
N ILE A 170 -3.90 4.73 4.83
CA ILE A 170 -4.51 5.05 6.11
C ILE A 170 -5.07 6.46 5.97
N ASP A 171 -6.38 6.53 5.84
CA ASP A 171 -7.14 7.77 5.74
C ASP A 171 -7.86 8.04 7.08
N ASN A 172 -7.41 9.09 7.77
CA ASN A 172 -8.00 9.51 9.04
C ASN A 172 -9.38 10.18 8.85
N ALA A 173 -9.69 10.69 7.66
CA ALA A 173 -11.00 11.28 7.34
C ALA A 173 -12.04 10.20 6.98
N ASN A 174 -11.60 9.07 6.44
CA ASN A 174 -12.45 7.95 6.09
C ASN A 174 -12.08 6.67 6.85
N MET A 175 -12.41 6.66 8.14
CA MET A 175 -12.07 5.58 9.06
C MET A 175 -12.61 4.21 8.61
N SER A 176 -13.75 4.15 7.91
CA SER A 176 -14.32 2.89 7.40
C SER A 176 -13.47 2.27 6.27
N ALA A 177 -12.93 3.09 5.37
CA ALA A 177 -12.02 2.64 4.31
C ALA A 177 -10.67 2.18 4.90
N THR A 178 -10.17 2.88 5.91
CA THR A 178 -8.95 2.52 6.67
C THR A 178 -9.12 1.19 7.40
N VAL A 179 -10.21 1.02 8.14
CA VAL A 179 -10.53 -0.23 8.84
C VAL A 179 -10.67 -1.39 7.85
N SER A 180 -11.31 -1.17 6.69
CA SER A 180 -11.43 -2.18 5.65
C SER A 180 -10.07 -2.59 5.08
N SER A 181 -9.21 -1.62 4.77
CA SER A 181 -7.86 -1.86 4.23
C SER A 181 -6.98 -2.60 5.24
N LEU A 182 -7.07 -2.27 6.53
CA LEU A 182 -6.30 -2.93 7.59
C LEU A 182 -6.84 -4.32 7.94
N ASN A 183 -8.16 -4.51 7.89
CA ASN A 183 -8.77 -5.84 8.01
C ASN A 183 -8.32 -6.73 6.85
N LEU A 184 -8.26 -6.21 5.63
CA LEU A 184 -7.74 -6.94 4.48
C LEU A 184 -6.28 -7.36 4.71
N PHE A 185 -5.43 -6.44 5.17
CA PHE A 185 -4.05 -6.77 5.53
C PHE A 185 -3.95 -7.82 6.64
N ARG A 186 -4.82 -7.75 7.64
CA ARG A 186 -4.89 -8.75 8.72
C ARG A 186 -5.32 -10.12 8.19
N GLU A 187 -6.29 -10.18 7.28
CA GLU A 187 -6.73 -11.42 6.63
C GLU A 187 -5.62 -12.00 5.75
N LEU A 188 -4.99 -11.16 4.92
CA LEU A 188 -3.83 -11.54 4.12
C LEU A 188 -2.70 -12.08 4.98
N SER A 189 -2.51 -11.53 6.18
CA SER A 189 -1.45 -11.97 7.09
C SER A 189 -1.68 -13.36 7.68
N LYS A 190 -2.95 -13.76 7.86
CA LYS A 190 -3.26 -15.15 8.24
C LYS A 190 -2.86 -16.14 7.15
N GLU A 191 -2.95 -15.71 5.89
CA GLU A 191 -2.68 -16.53 4.71
C GLU A 191 -1.31 -16.24 4.07
N ALA A 192 -0.52 -15.32 4.64
CA ALA A 192 0.67 -14.77 4.01
C ALA A 192 1.71 -15.85 3.70
N ILE A 193 1.92 -16.79 4.61
CA ILE A 193 2.85 -17.91 4.42
C ILE A 193 2.42 -18.75 3.21
N ASN A 194 1.14 -19.10 3.13
CA ASN A 194 0.60 -19.89 2.02
C ASN A 194 0.73 -19.14 0.69
N LEU A 195 0.39 -17.84 0.66
CA LEU A 195 0.49 -17.04 -0.57
C LEU A 195 1.95 -16.82 -1.02
N VAL A 196 2.89 -16.62 -0.08
CA VAL A 196 4.33 -16.59 -0.39
C VAL A 196 4.78 -17.91 -1.00
N GLU A 197 4.38 -19.04 -0.41
CA GLU A 197 4.74 -20.36 -0.92
C GLU A 197 4.15 -20.62 -2.32
N ILE A 198 2.85 -20.38 -2.51
CA ILE A 198 2.15 -20.58 -3.78
C ILE A 198 2.78 -19.73 -4.89
N THR A 199 3.02 -18.44 -4.62
CA THR A 199 3.60 -17.54 -5.62
C THR A 199 5.06 -17.87 -5.93
N SER A 200 5.81 -18.43 -4.98
CA SER A 200 7.20 -18.88 -5.22
C SER A 200 7.31 -20.06 -6.20
N LYS A 201 6.24 -20.84 -6.35
CA LYS A 201 6.19 -22.04 -7.22
C LYS A 201 5.59 -21.76 -8.60
N SER A 202 5.18 -20.52 -8.88
CA SER A 202 4.49 -20.15 -10.12
C SER A 202 5.30 -19.17 -10.94
N GLU A 203 5.47 -19.46 -12.22
CA GLU A 203 6.05 -18.50 -13.17
C GLU A 203 5.06 -17.43 -13.64
N TYR A 204 3.76 -17.64 -13.38
CA TYR A 204 2.67 -16.80 -13.87
C TYR A 204 2.00 -15.97 -12.77
N LEU A 205 2.43 -16.11 -11.51
CA LEU A 205 2.02 -15.22 -10.42
C LEU A 205 3.15 -14.26 -10.11
N VAL A 206 2.81 -13.01 -9.78
CA VAL A 206 3.78 -12.06 -9.23
C VAL A 206 4.26 -12.60 -7.90
N ARG A 207 5.57 -12.81 -7.76
CA ARG A 207 6.13 -13.41 -6.56
C ARG A 207 5.97 -12.49 -5.35
N ILE A 208 5.44 -13.02 -4.26
CA ILE A 208 5.48 -12.36 -2.94
C ILE A 208 6.70 -12.89 -2.19
N TYR A 209 7.55 -11.97 -1.73
CA TYR A 209 8.77 -12.31 -0.97
C TYR A 209 8.54 -12.26 0.53
N ALA A 210 7.78 -11.27 1.00
CA ALA A 210 7.53 -11.07 2.42
C ALA A 210 6.25 -10.29 2.64
N VAL A 211 5.61 -10.52 3.78
CA VAL A 211 4.50 -9.73 4.29
C VAL A 211 4.88 -9.25 5.69
N TYR A 212 4.86 -7.94 5.89
CA TYR A 212 5.10 -7.29 7.17
C TYR A 212 3.77 -6.80 7.72
N ASN A 213 3.36 -7.35 8.87
CA ASN A 213 2.07 -7.05 9.47
C ASN A 213 2.14 -7.22 10.99
N ASP A 214 2.81 -6.27 11.66
CA ASP A 214 2.81 -6.22 13.12
C ASP A 214 1.48 -5.64 13.62
N LEU A 215 0.71 -6.48 14.32
CA LEU A 215 -0.61 -6.10 14.84
C LEU A 215 -0.54 -5.01 15.91
N THR A 216 0.56 -4.94 16.66
CA THR A 216 0.78 -3.87 17.65
C THR A 216 1.00 -2.57 16.91
N ASN A 217 1.87 -2.58 15.89
CA ASN A 217 2.11 -1.38 15.09
C ASN A 217 0.84 -0.88 14.40
N ILE A 218 0.05 -1.79 13.82
CA ILE A 218 -1.23 -1.41 13.20
C ILE A 218 -2.16 -0.71 14.19
N LYS A 219 -2.29 -1.24 15.42
CA LYS A 219 -3.15 -0.62 16.43
C LYS A 219 -2.70 0.78 16.80
N GLU A 220 -1.40 0.99 16.99
CA GLU A 220 -0.89 2.33 17.32
C GLU A 220 -0.99 3.30 16.14
N ILE A 221 -0.75 2.81 14.91
CA ILE A 221 -0.98 3.60 13.70
C ILE A 221 -2.46 4.02 13.60
N MET A 222 -3.40 3.11 13.88
CA MET A 222 -4.84 3.42 13.90
C MET A 222 -5.24 4.41 15.00
N ARG A 223 -4.48 4.46 16.10
CA ARG A 223 -4.65 5.49 17.13
C ARG A 223 -4.07 6.84 16.73
N GLY A 224 -3.48 6.93 15.54
CA GLY A 224 -2.98 8.16 14.96
C GLY A 224 -1.49 8.40 15.19
N ASP A 225 -0.65 7.35 15.24
CA ASP A 225 0.81 7.49 15.15
C ASP A 225 1.29 7.44 13.67
N PRO A 226 1.44 8.59 12.98
CA PRO A 226 1.91 8.61 11.59
C PRO A 226 3.38 8.19 11.43
N PHE A 227 4.16 8.09 12.51
CA PHE A 227 5.60 7.81 12.45
C PHE A 227 5.87 6.34 12.42
N LEU A 228 5.04 5.60 13.14
CA LEU A 228 5.04 4.16 13.04
C LEU A 228 4.59 3.72 11.64
N TYR A 229 3.65 4.44 11.02
CA TYR A 229 3.29 4.21 9.62
C TYR A 229 4.42 4.60 8.65
N LEU A 230 5.16 5.66 8.94
CA LEU A 230 6.30 6.06 8.11
C LEU A 230 7.49 5.07 8.21
N SER A 231 7.78 4.57 9.40
CA SER A 231 8.98 3.76 9.69
C SER A 231 8.73 2.25 9.59
N SER A 232 7.56 1.79 10.03
CA SER A 232 7.17 0.37 10.10
C SER A 232 5.73 0.14 9.60
N PRO A 233 5.39 0.56 8.37
CA PRO A 233 4.06 0.35 7.81
C PRO A 233 3.77 -1.14 7.58
N PRO A 234 2.51 -1.58 7.61
CA PRO A 234 2.14 -2.85 6.99
C PRO A 234 2.55 -2.84 5.52
N ALA A 235 3.21 -3.90 5.05
CA ALA A 235 3.75 -3.92 3.70
C ALA A 235 3.80 -5.31 3.10
N ILE A 236 3.62 -5.40 1.79
CA ILE A 236 3.86 -6.62 1.01
C ILE A 236 5.02 -6.34 0.05
N ILE A 237 6.08 -7.14 0.16
CA ILE A 237 7.24 -7.08 -0.74
C ILE A 237 7.02 -8.07 -1.87
N MET A 238 7.10 -7.58 -3.10
CA MET A 238 6.76 -8.31 -4.31
C MET A 238 7.82 -8.14 -5.38
N GLU A 239 7.81 -9.03 -6.36
CA GLU A 239 8.52 -8.89 -7.62
C GLU A 239 8.16 -7.56 -8.30
N TYR A 240 9.20 -6.84 -8.76
CA TYR A 240 9.01 -5.62 -9.51
C TYR A 240 8.71 -5.94 -10.98
N MET A 241 7.55 -5.50 -11.45
CA MET A 241 7.08 -5.70 -12.81
C MET A 241 7.30 -4.43 -13.63
N ALA A 242 8.44 -4.33 -14.31
CA ALA A 242 8.91 -3.08 -14.91
C ALA A 242 8.05 -2.60 -16.09
N GLY A 243 7.30 -3.49 -16.76
CA GLY A 243 6.46 -3.13 -17.89
C GLY A 243 5.10 -2.55 -17.55
N GLY A 244 4.77 -2.45 -16.26
CA GLY A 244 3.45 -2.00 -15.81
C GLY A 244 2.35 -3.04 -16.11
N SER A 245 1.12 -2.57 -16.22
CA SER A 245 -0.05 -3.43 -16.45
C SER A 245 -0.44 -3.54 -17.93
N VAL A 246 -1.06 -4.65 -18.32
CA VAL A 246 -1.63 -4.86 -19.66
C VAL A 246 -2.66 -3.78 -19.99
N LEU A 247 -3.41 -3.27 -19.01
CA LEU A 247 -4.34 -2.16 -19.22
C LEU A 247 -3.66 -0.92 -19.84
N SER A 248 -2.42 -0.62 -19.43
CA SER A 248 -1.64 0.52 -19.95
C SER A 248 -1.28 0.38 -21.43
N LEU A 249 -1.37 -0.83 -21.99
CA LEU A 249 -1.12 -1.04 -23.42
C LEU A 249 -2.23 -0.45 -24.29
N LEU A 250 -3.45 -0.34 -23.77
CA LEU A 250 -4.55 0.31 -24.49
C LEU A 250 -4.26 1.79 -24.73
N SER A 251 -3.70 2.50 -23.74
CA SER A 251 -3.28 3.89 -23.91
C SER A 251 -2.12 4.07 -24.89
N LYS A 252 -1.37 2.99 -25.17
CA LYS A 252 -0.30 2.97 -26.18
C LYS A 252 -0.82 2.63 -27.60
N GLY A 253 -2.13 2.39 -27.76
CA GLY A 253 -2.74 2.04 -29.04
C GLY A 253 -2.38 0.62 -29.55
N PHE A 254 -1.88 -0.26 -28.69
CA PHE A 254 -1.47 -1.61 -29.10
C PHE A 254 -2.66 -2.45 -29.60
N ASN A 255 -3.87 -2.10 -29.16
CA ASN A 255 -5.12 -2.72 -29.58
C ASN A 255 -5.49 -2.49 -31.06
N TYR A 256 -4.79 -1.61 -31.78
CA TYR A 256 -4.95 -1.42 -33.22
C TYR A 256 -4.14 -2.41 -34.06
N SER A 257 -3.31 -3.26 -33.43
CA SER A 257 -2.59 -4.31 -34.14
C SER A 257 -3.53 -5.33 -34.76
N SER A 258 -3.21 -5.80 -35.97
CA SER A 258 -3.95 -6.88 -36.65
C SER A 258 -3.95 -8.19 -35.85
N ASN A 259 -2.91 -8.41 -35.04
CA ASN A 259 -2.72 -9.63 -34.25
C ASN A 259 -3.19 -9.45 -32.80
N TRP A 260 -3.96 -8.39 -32.49
CA TRP A 260 -4.34 -8.08 -31.12
C TRP A 260 -5.16 -9.19 -30.45
N GLU A 261 -6.08 -9.85 -31.17
CA GLU A 261 -6.87 -10.96 -30.60
C GLU A 261 -5.98 -12.16 -30.24
N GLU A 262 -4.93 -12.43 -31.02
CA GLU A 262 -3.94 -13.48 -30.75
C GLU A 262 -3.08 -13.15 -29.51
N ILE A 263 -2.66 -11.90 -29.39
CA ILE A 263 -1.95 -11.38 -28.22
C ILE A 263 -2.84 -11.44 -26.97
N VAL A 264 -4.11 -11.07 -27.08
CA VAL A 264 -5.09 -11.17 -25.98
C VAL A 264 -5.29 -12.63 -25.57
N ALA A 265 -5.34 -13.57 -26.53
CA ALA A 265 -5.41 -15.00 -26.22
C ALA A 265 -4.16 -15.47 -25.46
N LYS A 266 -2.96 -15.02 -25.86
CA LYS A 266 -1.70 -15.32 -25.16
C LYS A 266 -1.66 -14.75 -23.73
N ILE A 267 -2.06 -13.49 -23.56
CA ILE A 267 -2.23 -12.87 -22.22
C ILE A 267 -3.18 -13.73 -21.39
N GLY A 268 -4.34 -14.08 -21.95
CA GLY A 268 -5.32 -14.92 -21.28
C GLY A 268 -4.79 -16.29 -20.88
N LEU A 269 -3.96 -16.90 -21.73
CA LEU A 269 -3.35 -18.21 -21.47
C LEU A 269 -2.41 -18.16 -20.28
N ASP A 270 -1.55 -17.13 -20.20
CA ASP A 270 -0.65 -16.92 -19.06
C ASP A 270 -1.42 -16.72 -17.76
N ILE A 271 -2.47 -15.89 -17.78
CA ILE A 271 -3.32 -15.66 -16.61
C ILE A 271 -4.10 -16.93 -16.23
N ALA A 272 -4.56 -17.72 -17.20
CA ALA A 272 -5.23 -18.99 -16.92
C ALA A 272 -4.29 -20.00 -16.23
N TYR A 273 -2.99 -20.02 -16.56
CA TYR A 273 -2.01 -20.80 -15.83
C TYR A 273 -1.81 -20.30 -14.39
N ALA A 274 -1.80 -18.98 -14.17
CA ALA A 274 -1.74 -18.40 -12.83
C ALA A 274 -2.96 -18.82 -11.97
N LEU A 275 -4.16 -18.72 -12.55
CA LEU A 275 -5.41 -19.12 -11.90
C LEU A 275 -5.45 -20.61 -11.61
N ARG A 276 -5.01 -21.46 -12.53
CA ARG A 276 -4.89 -22.91 -12.28
C ARG A 276 -4.04 -23.20 -11.04
N THR A 277 -2.91 -22.50 -10.87
CA THR A 277 -2.04 -22.65 -9.70
C THR A 277 -2.77 -22.25 -8.40
N LEU A 278 -3.47 -21.12 -8.38
CA LEU A 278 -4.25 -20.69 -7.21
C LEU A 278 -5.41 -21.64 -6.89
N HIS A 279 -6.18 -22.03 -7.90
CA HIS A 279 -7.35 -22.91 -7.76
C HIS A 279 -6.95 -24.28 -7.23
N THR A 280 -5.83 -24.83 -7.71
CA THR A 280 -5.28 -26.11 -7.24
C THR A 280 -4.79 -26.02 -5.80
N ALA A 281 -4.31 -24.84 -5.37
CA ALA A 281 -3.93 -24.57 -3.99
C ALA A 281 -5.12 -24.24 -3.07
N GLY A 282 -6.35 -24.25 -3.59
CA GLY A 282 -7.57 -24.04 -2.80
C GLY A 282 -7.98 -22.57 -2.63
N TYR A 283 -7.47 -21.67 -3.48
CA TYR A 283 -7.79 -20.23 -3.45
C TYR A 283 -8.53 -19.78 -4.70
N VAL A 284 -9.26 -18.66 -4.58
CA VAL A 284 -9.90 -17.91 -5.67
C VAL A 284 -9.36 -16.49 -5.61
N HIS A 285 -9.02 -15.89 -6.75
CA HIS A 285 -8.38 -14.58 -6.84
C HIS A 285 -9.37 -13.43 -6.58
N LEU A 286 -10.58 -13.50 -7.13
CA LEU A 286 -11.70 -12.56 -6.96
C LEU A 286 -11.49 -11.12 -7.46
N ASP A 287 -10.29 -10.78 -7.92
CA ASP A 287 -9.98 -9.49 -8.56
C ASP A 287 -9.17 -9.63 -9.87
N VAL A 288 -9.57 -10.57 -10.73
CA VAL A 288 -8.92 -10.80 -12.03
C VAL A 288 -9.32 -9.69 -13.01
N LYS A 289 -8.38 -8.84 -13.40
CA LYS A 289 -8.61 -7.70 -14.31
C LYS A 289 -7.34 -7.24 -15.01
N PRO A 290 -7.41 -6.53 -16.15
CA PRO A 290 -6.23 -6.10 -16.92
C PRO A 290 -5.23 -5.23 -16.17
N SER A 291 -5.65 -4.48 -15.14
CA SER A 291 -4.72 -3.71 -14.30
C SER A 291 -3.87 -4.59 -13.37
N ASN A 292 -4.29 -5.83 -13.13
CA ASN A 292 -3.57 -6.84 -12.35
C ASN A 292 -2.78 -7.82 -13.23
N PHE A 293 -2.83 -7.69 -14.56
CA PHE A 293 -2.00 -8.47 -15.48
C PHE A 293 -0.73 -7.67 -15.74
N LEU A 294 0.40 -8.11 -15.17
CA LEU A 294 1.62 -7.33 -15.12
C LEU A 294 2.70 -7.88 -16.06
N LEU A 295 3.45 -6.96 -16.65
CA LEU A 295 4.51 -7.24 -17.61
C LEU A 295 5.88 -7.16 -16.91
N PRO A 296 6.74 -8.19 -17.02
CA PRO A 296 8.02 -8.21 -16.30
C PRO A 296 9.00 -7.14 -16.80
N LYS A 297 8.83 -6.70 -18.06
CA LYS A 297 9.63 -5.67 -18.72
C LYS A 297 8.75 -4.80 -19.60
N GLU A 298 9.20 -3.59 -19.88
CA GLU A 298 8.57 -2.73 -20.88
C GLU A 298 8.57 -3.40 -22.26
N VAL A 299 7.51 -3.19 -23.00
CA VAL A 299 7.34 -3.64 -24.39
C VAL A 299 7.17 -2.42 -25.29
N THR A 300 7.84 -2.43 -26.43
CA THR A 300 7.82 -1.32 -27.39
C THR A 300 6.87 -1.56 -28.55
N ASN A 301 6.56 -2.84 -28.83
CA ASN A 301 5.57 -3.25 -29.79
C ASN A 301 4.71 -4.41 -29.26
N PRO A 302 3.52 -4.67 -29.85
CA PRO A 302 2.61 -5.70 -29.36
C PRO A 302 3.16 -7.13 -29.47
N GLU A 303 3.97 -7.44 -30.49
CA GLU A 303 4.45 -8.81 -30.75
C GLU A 303 5.44 -9.32 -29.69
N GLU A 304 6.15 -8.42 -29.02
CA GLU A 304 6.99 -8.76 -27.87
C GLU A 304 6.22 -9.50 -26.75
N ILE A 305 4.90 -9.26 -26.65
CA ILE A 305 4.03 -9.88 -25.63
C ILE A 305 3.97 -11.39 -25.80
N CYS A 306 4.05 -11.89 -27.04
CA CYS A 306 4.05 -13.32 -27.32
C CYS A 306 5.25 -14.05 -26.68
N ASN A 307 6.35 -13.34 -26.46
CA ASN A 307 7.62 -13.90 -25.97
C ASN A 307 7.89 -13.61 -24.48
N ILE A 308 6.92 -13.04 -23.77
CA ILE A 308 7.03 -12.80 -22.32
C ILE A 308 5.92 -13.54 -21.56
N LYS A 309 6.18 -13.81 -20.29
CA LYS A 309 5.19 -14.38 -19.37
C LYS A 309 4.50 -13.23 -18.66
N VAL A 310 3.24 -12.98 -19.00
CA VAL A 310 2.40 -12.04 -18.25
C VAL A 310 2.07 -12.68 -16.90
N LYS A 311 2.17 -11.91 -15.83
CA LYS A 311 1.93 -12.43 -14.47
C LYS A 311 0.68 -11.82 -13.86
N LEU A 312 -0.12 -12.64 -13.18
CA LEU A 312 -1.23 -12.18 -12.37
C LEU A 312 -0.70 -11.68 -11.02
N GLY A 313 -0.97 -10.41 -10.71
CA GLY A 313 -0.66 -9.78 -9.43
C GLY A 313 -1.89 -9.45 -8.61
N ASP A 314 -1.66 -8.81 -7.46
CA ASP A 314 -2.66 -8.36 -6.50
C ASP A 314 -3.56 -9.47 -5.91
N LEU A 315 -2.97 -10.27 -5.03
CA LEU A 315 -3.69 -11.27 -4.24
C LEU A 315 -4.47 -10.67 -3.05
N GLY A 316 -4.68 -9.35 -3.02
CA GLY A 316 -5.33 -8.66 -1.91
C GLY A 316 -6.74 -9.17 -1.62
N SER A 317 -7.50 -9.49 -2.67
CA SER A 317 -8.87 -10.01 -2.56
C SER A 317 -8.95 -11.55 -2.52
N ALA A 318 -7.81 -12.24 -2.54
CA ALA A 318 -7.80 -13.69 -2.63
C ALA A 318 -8.42 -14.32 -1.37
N LYS A 319 -9.21 -15.36 -1.58
CA LYS A 319 -9.93 -16.09 -0.51
C LYS A 319 -9.79 -17.59 -0.69
N ARG A 320 -9.90 -18.35 0.39
CA ARG A 320 -10.05 -19.81 0.25
C ARG A 320 -11.38 -20.11 -0.41
N ILE A 321 -11.42 -21.18 -1.19
CA ILE A 321 -12.66 -21.66 -1.82
C ILE A 321 -13.73 -21.86 -0.73
N ARG A 322 -14.96 -21.38 -1.00
CA ARG A 322 -16.13 -21.32 -0.10
C ARG A 322 -16.11 -20.25 1.00
N GLU A 323 -15.09 -19.41 1.09
CA GLU A 323 -15.16 -18.21 1.92
C GLU A 323 -15.96 -17.10 1.22
N ILE A 324 -16.52 -16.18 1.99
CA ILE A 324 -17.30 -15.06 1.45
C ILE A 324 -16.36 -13.98 0.90
N PRO A 325 -16.50 -13.56 -0.37
CA PRO A 325 -15.79 -12.40 -0.92
C PRO A 325 -16.08 -11.13 -0.11
N THR A 326 -15.05 -10.34 0.17
CA THR A 326 -15.17 -9.07 0.92
C THR A 326 -15.05 -7.83 0.05
N HIS A 327 -14.62 -8.00 -1.20
CA HIS A 327 -14.40 -6.94 -2.17
C HIS A 327 -15.06 -7.28 -3.50
N LEU A 328 -15.35 -6.23 -4.26
CA LEU A 328 -16.03 -6.30 -5.53
C LEU A 328 -15.43 -5.25 -6.47
N THR A 329 -14.95 -5.69 -7.63
CA THR A 329 -14.60 -4.80 -8.74
C THR A 329 -15.67 -4.93 -9.81
N SER A 330 -16.63 -4.01 -9.76
CA SER A 330 -17.89 -4.11 -10.49
C SER A 330 -17.74 -4.23 -12.00
N GLU A 331 -16.67 -3.69 -12.59
CA GLU A 331 -16.41 -3.68 -14.03
C GLU A 331 -16.10 -5.08 -14.59
N TYR A 332 -15.71 -6.02 -13.73
CA TYR A 332 -15.26 -7.37 -14.11
C TYR A 332 -15.92 -8.50 -13.30
N ALA A 333 -16.55 -8.18 -12.17
CA ALA A 333 -17.11 -9.17 -11.27
C ALA A 333 -18.31 -9.90 -11.87
N PRO A 334 -18.46 -11.22 -11.60
CA PRO A 334 -19.62 -12.00 -12.01
C PRO A 334 -20.85 -11.72 -11.13
N PRO A 335 -22.08 -11.94 -11.64
CA PRO A 335 -23.31 -11.71 -10.89
C PRO A 335 -23.36 -12.39 -9.52
N GLU A 336 -22.87 -13.64 -9.40
CA GLU A 336 -22.91 -14.36 -8.14
C GLU A 336 -22.01 -13.74 -7.04
N GLN A 337 -20.99 -12.95 -7.41
CA GLN A 337 -20.18 -12.21 -6.43
C GLN A 337 -20.96 -11.04 -5.83
N TYR A 338 -21.80 -10.36 -6.62
CA TYR A 338 -22.74 -9.35 -6.12
C TYR A 338 -23.79 -9.95 -5.16
N MET A 339 -24.17 -11.21 -5.40
CA MET A 339 -25.10 -11.96 -4.56
C MET A 339 -24.43 -12.56 -3.31
N ALA A 340 -23.16 -12.22 -3.04
CA ALA A 340 -22.37 -12.70 -1.91
C ALA A 340 -22.30 -14.24 -1.82
N TYR A 341 -22.29 -14.93 -2.97
CA TYR A 341 -22.08 -16.38 -2.97
C TYR A 341 -20.68 -16.71 -2.44
N PRO A 342 -20.51 -17.88 -1.79
CA PRO A 342 -19.19 -18.37 -1.43
C PRO A 342 -18.26 -18.41 -2.65
N SER A 343 -16.98 -18.09 -2.44
CA SER A 343 -15.97 -18.01 -3.49
C SER A 343 -15.85 -19.34 -4.25
N MET A 344 -15.81 -19.26 -5.58
CA MET A 344 -15.69 -20.41 -6.46
C MET A 344 -14.70 -20.12 -7.60
N PRO A 345 -13.88 -21.11 -8.04
CA PRO A 345 -12.96 -20.95 -9.17
C PRO A 345 -13.61 -20.39 -10.46
N VAL A 346 -14.88 -20.71 -10.72
CA VAL A 346 -15.64 -20.23 -11.90
C VAL A 346 -15.95 -18.73 -11.87
N MET A 347 -15.81 -18.07 -10.72
CA MET A 347 -15.87 -16.61 -10.62
C MET A 347 -14.65 -15.98 -11.29
N ASP A 348 -13.45 -16.53 -11.06
CA ASP A 348 -12.23 -16.06 -11.75
C ASP A 348 -12.27 -16.36 -13.26
N VAL A 349 -12.91 -17.47 -13.67
CA VAL A 349 -13.11 -17.78 -15.09
C VAL A 349 -13.94 -16.71 -15.78
N PHE A 350 -15.02 -16.25 -15.13
CA PHE A 350 -15.80 -15.12 -15.63
C PHE A 350 -14.95 -13.86 -15.71
N SER A 351 -14.28 -13.49 -14.63
CA SER A 351 -13.50 -12.27 -14.57
C SER A 351 -12.35 -12.27 -15.60
N LEU A 352 -11.75 -13.44 -15.88
CA LEU A 352 -10.82 -13.63 -17.00
C LEU A 352 -11.51 -13.39 -18.35
N GLY A 353 -12.65 -14.03 -18.63
CA GLY A 353 -13.39 -13.82 -19.89
C GLY A 353 -13.79 -12.36 -20.10
N ALA A 354 -14.28 -11.71 -19.04
CA ALA A 354 -14.62 -10.29 -19.01
C ALA A 354 -13.39 -9.42 -19.32
N SER A 355 -12.26 -9.71 -18.68
CA SER A 355 -10.98 -9.01 -18.93
C SER A 355 -10.54 -9.11 -20.37
N LEU A 356 -10.59 -10.31 -20.96
CA LEU A 356 -10.17 -10.54 -22.34
C LEU A 356 -11.13 -9.86 -23.32
N LEU A 357 -12.44 -9.90 -23.09
CA LEU A 357 -13.42 -9.17 -23.91
C LEU A 357 -13.18 -7.66 -23.86
N ALA A 358 -12.98 -7.09 -22.66
CA ALA A 358 -12.67 -5.67 -22.50
C ALA A 358 -11.41 -5.28 -23.28
N LEU A 359 -10.34 -6.09 -23.20
CA LEU A 359 -9.12 -5.89 -23.98
C LEU A 359 -9.36 -5.98 -25.49
N THR A 360 -10.14 -6.97 -25.98
CA THR A 360 -10.46 -7.07 -27.41
C THR A 360 -11.26 -5.88 -27.94
N TRP A 361 -12.06 -5.25 -27.08
CA TRP A 361 -12.85 -4.06 -27.43
C TRP A 361 -12.13 -2.75 -27.18
N GLY A 362 -10.90 -2.79 -26.64
CA GLY A 362 -10.14 -1.59 -26.28
C GLY A 362 -10.78 -0.77 -25.16
N ARG A 363 -11.47 -1.42 -24.21
CA ARG A 363 -12.19 -0.77 -23.10
C ARG A 363 -11.54 -1.06 -21.76
N SER A 364 -11.75 -0.17 -20.79
CA SER A 364 -11.25 -0.29 -19.42
C SER A 364 -12.14 -1.12 -18.49
N GLY A 365 -13.30 -1.59 -18.96
CA GLY A 365 -14.26 -2.40 -18.22
C GLY A 365 -15.16 -3.22 -19.16
N PHE A 366 -15.71 -4.32 -18.64
CA PHE A 366 -16.59 -5.21 -19.39
C PHE A 366 -18.07 -4.98 -19.05
N ASN A 367 -18.40 -5.00 -17.76
CA ASN A 367 -19.78 -4.82 -17.31
C ASN A 367 -20.28 -3.41 -17.66
N PRO A 368 -21.55 -3.28 -18.07
CA PRO A 368 -22.14 -1.99 -18.44
C PRO A 368 -22.48 -1.16 -17.19
N ASP A 369 -22.60 0.16 -17.38
CA ASP A 369 -22.84 1.13 -16.31
C ASP A 369 -24.06 0.80 -15.43
N GLU A 370 -25.12 0.20 -16.00
CA GLU A 370 -26.33 -0.18 -15.25
C GLU A 370 -26.10 -1.30 -14.22
N ILE A 371 -24.99 -2.03 -14.35
CA ILE A 371 -24.48 -3.01 -13.37
C ILE A 371 -23.39 -2.37 -12.50
N VAL A 372 -22.48 -1.60 -13.08
CA VAL A 372 -21.34 -1.04 -12.36
C VAL A 372 -21.78 -0.08 -11.24
N PHE A 373 -22.75 0.78 -11.54
CA PHE A 373 -23.24 1.81 -10.62
C PHE A 373 -24.57 1.44 -9.96
N THR A 374 -24.94 0.17 -9.93
CA THR A 374 -26.23 -0.24 -9.38
C THR A 374 -26.25 -0.22 -7.86
N ASN A 375 -27.34 0.30 -7.29
CA ASN A 375 -27.63 0.19 -5.85
C ASN A 375 -28.54 -1.00 -5.53
N ASP A 376 -29.08 -1.68 -6.54
CA ASP A 376 -29.97 -2.85 -6.39
C ASP A 376 -29.25 -4.12 -6.82
N MET A 377 -28.56 -4.75 -5.86
CA MET A 377 -27.80 -5.98 -6.09
C MET A 377 -28.69 -7.14 -6.56
N ASN A 378 -29.98 -7.15 -6.21
CA ASN A 378 -30.90 -8.21 -6.60
C ASN A 378 -31.24 -8.16 -8.10
N SER A 379 -31.12 -6.98 -8.73
CA SER A 379 -31.33 -6.81 -10.16
C SER A 379 -30.14 -7.20 -11.04
N VAL A 380 -28.94 -7.40 -10.45
CA VAL A 380 -27.70 -7.60 -11.20
C VAL A 380 -27.80 -8.80 -12.14
N TYR A 381 -28.33 -9.92 -11.67
CA TYR A 381 -28.41 -11.15 -12.47
C TYR A 381 -29.28 -10.95 -13.72
N SER A 382 -30.48 -10.39 -13.57
CA SER A 382 -31.41 -10.19 -14.70
C SER A 382 -30.88 -9.16 -15.70
N LYS A 383 -30.28 -8.07 -15.22
CA LYS A 383 -29.57 -7.09 -16.07
C LYS A 383 -28.43 -7.74 -16.83
N TYR A 384 -27.63 -8.57 -16.16
CA TYR A 384 -26.50 -9.25 -16.77
C TYR A 384 -26.93 -10.24 -17.86
N VAL A 385 -27.99 -11.02 -17.63
CA VAL A 385 -28.55 -11.93 -18.64
C VAL A 385 -28.96 -11.15 -19.90
N ASN A 386 -29.64 -10.02 -19.76
CA ASN A 386 -30.03 -9.18 -20.89
C ASN A 386 -28.81 -8.62 -21.64
N TYR A 387 -27.79 -8.17 -20.92
CA TYR A 387 -26.54 -7.72 -21.50
C TYR A 387 -25.83 -8.84 -22.28
N TYR A 388 -25.71 -10.03 -21.68
CA TYR A 388 -25.12 -11.20 -22.28
C TYR A 388 -25.80 -11.61 -23.60
N LEU A 389 -27.13 -11.64 -23.63
CA LEU A 389 -27.89 -12.00 -24.83
C LEU A 389 -27.64 -11.02 -26.00
N LYS A 390 -27.55 -9.72 -25.71
CA LYS A 390 -27.21 -8.68 -26.71
C LYS A 390 -25.78 -8.87 -27.26
N LEU A 391 -24.81 -9.15 -26.39
CA LEU A 391 -23.44 -9.45 -26.83
C LEU A 391 -23.38 -10.71 -27.68
N TYR A 392 -24.06 -11.77 -27.26
CA TYR A 392 -24.04 -13.04 -27.96
C TYR A 392 -24.70 -12.95 -29.34
N SER A 393 -25.77 -12.19 -29.52
CA SER A 393 -26.40 -12.02 -30.84
C SER A 393 -25.58 -11.12 -31.79
N SER A 394 -24.80 -10.17 -31.24
CA SER A 394 -24.09 -9.16 -32.03
C SER A 394 -22.72 -9.58 -32.55
N THR A 395 -22.03 -10.53 -31.90
CA THR A 395 -20.69 -10.96 -32.34
C THR A 395 -20.75 -12.21 -33.21
N SER A 396 -20.08 -12.18 -34.37
CA SER A 396 -19.83 -13.35 -35.23
C SER A 396 -18.40 -13.89 -35.11
N LYS A 397 -17.52 -13.18 -34.39
CA LYS A 397 -16.10 -13.52 -34.27
C LYS A 397 -15.89 -14.75 -33.40
N LYS A 398 -15.16 -15.74 -33.93
CA LYS A 398 -14.91 -17.05 -33.28
C LYS A 398 -14.26 -16.90 -31.90
N PHE A 399 -13.23 -16.05 -31.78
CA PHE A 399 -12.54 -15.84 -30.52
C PHE A 399 -13.46 -15.18 -29.47
N GLN A 400 -14.17 -14.12 -29.84
CA GLN A 400 -15.11 -13.45 -28.93
C GLN A 400 -16.27 -14.38 -28.52
N LYS A 401 -16.78 -15.23 -29.43
CA LYS A 401 -17.76 -16.27 -29.09
C LYS A 401 -17.23 -17.26 -28.06
N TYR A 402 -15.96 -17.65 -28.17
CA TYR A 402 -15.32 -18.48 -27.17
C TYR A 402 -15.20 -17.74 -25.83
N LEU A 403 -14.74 -16.49 -25.81
CA LEU A 403 -14.69 -15.69 -24.57
C LEU A 403 -16.08 -15.50 -23.93
N LEU A 404 -17.14 -15.38 -24.73
CA LEU A 404 -18.52 -15.35 -24.23
C LEU A 404 -18.97 -16.65 -23.53
N SER A 405 -18.28 -17.78 -23.74
CA SER A 405 -18.53 -19.00 -22.95
C SER A 405 -17.97 -18.92 -21.52
N LEU A 406 -16.91 -18.13 -21.32
CA LEU A 406 -16.30 -17.91 -19.99
C LEU A 406 -17.18 -17.01 -19.12
N VAL A 407 -17.90 -16.07 -19.75
CA VAL A 407 -18.81 -15.13 -19.07
C VAL A 407 -20.28 -15.56 -19.15
N TYR A 408 -20.55 -16.86 -19.31
CA TYR A 408 -21.93 -17.33 -19.38
C TYR A 408 -22.70 -17.02 -18.06
N PRO A 409 -23.98 -16.57 -18.11
CA PRO A 409 -24.69 -16.12 -16.91
C PRO A 409 -24.82 -17.19 -15.83
N ASP A 410 -25.13 -18.43 -16.22
CA ASP A 410 -25.13 -19.58 -15.31
C ASP A 410 -23.69 -20.06 -15.06
N TYR A 411 -23.16 -19.79 -13.87
CA TYR A 411 -21.80 -20.14 -13.49
C TYR A 411 -21.49 -21.65 -13.61
N ARG A 412 -22.50 -22.52 -13.53
CA ARG A 412 -22.36 -23.97 -13.65
C ARG A 412 -22.07 -24.43 -15.08
N LYS A 413 -22.35 -23.58 -16.06
CA LYS A 413 -22.12 -23.84 -17.49
C LYS A 413 -20.81 -23.25 -18.01
N ARG A 414 -20.09 -22.49 -17.18
CA ARG A 414 -18.77 -21.97 -17.55
C ARG A 414 -17.74 -23.10 -17.59
N PRO A 415 -16.76 -23.06 -18.49
CA PRO A 415 -15.70 -24.07 -18.54
C PRO A 415 -14.84 -24.05 -17.27
N SER A 416 -14.23 -25.19 -16.94
CA SER A 416 -13.19 -25.24 -15.92
C SER A 416 -11.92 -24.51 -16.39
N ILE A 417 -11.05 -24.10 -15.47
CA ILE A 417 -9.79 -23.43 -15.82
C ILE A 417 -8.90 -24.29 -16.73
N PHE A 418 -8.97 -25.64 -16.61
CA PHE A 418 -8.26 -26.57 -17.50
C PHE A 418 -8.80 -26.51 -18.93
N GLN A 419 -10.12 -26.48 -19.10
CA GLN A 419 -10.75 -26.31 -20.41
C GLN A 419 -10.45 -24.93 -21.01
N VAL A 420 -10.35 -23.90 -20.16
CA VAL A 420 -9.99 -22.54 -20.60
C VAL A 420 -8.57 -22.50 -21.18
N ILE A 421 -7.60 -23.15 -20.55
CA ILE A 421 -6.22 -23.27 -21.05
C ILE A 421 -6.22 -23.94 -22.43
N GLU A 422 -6.88 -25.09 -22.58
CA GLU A 422 -6.93 -25.81 -23.85
C GLU A 422 -7.67 -25.05 -24.96
N GLY A 423 -8.67 -24.24 -24.60
CA GLY A 423 -9.38 -23.39 -25.55
C GLY A 423 -8.53 -22.19 -26.00
N LEU A 424 -7.81 -21.53 -25.10
CA LEU A 424 -6.99 -20.34 -25.40
C LEU A 424 -5.77 -20.67 -26.27
N LYS A 425 -5.15 -21.84 -26.10
CA LYS A 425 -4.05 -22.33 -26.97
C LYS A 425 -4.38 -22.35 -28.46
N ARG A 426 -5.67 -22.40 -28.82
CA ARG A 426 -6.13 -22.45 -30.23
C ARG A 426 -6.16 -21.08 -30.91
N PHE A 427 -6.01 -20.01 -30.13
CA PHE A 427 -6.12 -18.63 -30.59
C PHE A 427 -4.85 -17.83 -30.30
N SER A 428 -3.95 -18.35 -29.47
CA SER A 428 -2.75 -17.63 -29.05
C SER A 428 -1.59 -17.88 -30.00
N CYS A 429 -0.72 -16.88 -30.09
CA CYS A 429 0.70 -17.09 -30.28
C CYS A 429 1.27 -17.85 -29.06
#